data_AF-A0A3M1QCR2-F1
#
_entry.id   AF-A0A3M1QCR2-F1
#
_cell.length_a   1.000
_cell.length_b   1.000
_cell.length_c   1.000
_cell.angle_alpha   90.00
_cell.angle_beta   90.00
_cell.angle_gamma   90.00
#
_symmetry.space_group_name_H-M   'P 1'
#
loop_
_entity.id
_entity.type
_entity.pdbx_description
1 polymer ?
#
loop_
_entity_poly.entity_id
_entity_poly.type
_entity_poly.pdbx_seq_one_letter_code
_entity_poly.pdbx_strand_id
1 'polypeptide(L)' 'MERAVADFLRHLEHERRCSRHTLRAYATDLRQLLDHLRAGGRVPPPEAVGHREIRAFLAALAARGVGPRSRGRKVAAVRS' A
#
# COMPACT_ATOMS: atom_id res chain seq x y z
N MET A 1 -0.51 -9.58 8.35
CA MET A 1 -0.48 -8.32 7.58
C MET A 1 0.51 -7.30 8.14
N GLU A 2 0.48 -6.96 9.43
CA GLU A 2 1.43 -5.99 10.01
C GLU A 2 2.90 -6.43 9.92
N ARG A 3 3.19 -7.72 10.16
CA ARG A 3 4.52 -8.30 9.95
C ARG A 3 4.99 -8.15 8.49
N ALA A 4 4.13 -8.46 7.51
CA ALA A 4 4.45 -8.30 6.08
C ALA A 4 4.75 -6.84 5.71
N VAL A 5 4.00 -5.88 6.28
CA VAL A 5 4.29 -4.45 6.10
C VAL A 5 5.66 -4.08 6.68
N ALA A 6 6.00 -4.57 7.87
CA ALA A 6 7.30 -4.31 8.49
C ALA A 6 8.46 -4.96 7.71
N ASP A 7 8.28 -6.17 7.20
CA ASP A 7 9.25 -6.90 6.38
C ASP A 7 9.51 -6.16 5.07
N PHE A 8 8.45 -5.69 4.42
CA PHE A 8 8.55 -4.91 3.19
C PHE A 8 9.23 -3.55 3.40
N LEU A 9 8.92 -2.84 4.50
CA LEU A 9 9.61 -1.58 4.81
C LEU A 9 11.10 -1.80 5.08
N ARG A 10 11.48 -2.89 5.76
CA ARG A 10 12.89 -3.27 5.94
C ARG A 10 13.57 -3.62 4.62
N HIS A 11 12.90 -4.32 3.72
CA HIS A 11 13.39 -4.57 2.36
C HIS A 11 13.65 -3.25 1.62
N LEU A 12 12.71 -2.29 1.65
CA LEU A 12 12.91 -0.97 1.03
C LEU A 12 14.06 -0.17 1.66
N GLU A 13 14.26 -0.30 2.96
CA GLU A 13 15.35 0.37 3.70
C GLU A 13 16.71 -0.21 3.30
N HIS A 14 16.85 -1.54 3.34
CA HIS A 14 18.14 -2.20 3.15
C HIS A 14 18.49 -2.45 1.68
N GLU A 15 17.55 -2.92 0.87
CA GLU A 15 17.83 -3.32 -0.51
C GLU A 15 17.68 -2.16 -1.51
N ARG A 16 16.68 -1.28 -1.29
CA ARG A 16 16.45 -0.12 -2.18
C ARG A 16 17.09 1.17 -1.65
N ARG A 17 17.70 1.16 -0.46
CA ARG A 17 18.28 2.34 0.22
C ARG A 17 17.34 3.55 0.22
N CYS A 18 16.04 3.29 0.39
CA CYS A 18 15.03 4.35 0.38
C CYS A 18 15.25 5.33 1.54
N SER A 19 15.10 6.63 1.28
CA SER A 19 15.20 7.64 2.34
C SER A 19 14.13 7.42 3.42
N ARG A 20 14.39 7.93 4.63
CA ARG A 20 13.43 7.89 5.74
C ARG A 20 12.07 8.54 5.38
N HIS A 21 12.09 9.58 4.55
CA HIS A 21 10.87 10.21 4.03
C HIS A 21 10.10 9.28 3.09
N THR A 22 10.80 8.56 2.21
CA THR A 22 10.20 7.54 1.33
C THR A 22 9.60 6.42 2.16
N LEU A 23 10.32 5.85 3.13
CA LEU A 23 9.82 4.79 4.01
C LEU A 23 8.54 5.20 4.74
N ARG A 24 8.50 6.42 5.30
CA ARG A 24 7.30 6.97 5.97
C ARG A 24 6.11 7.08 5.00
N ALA A 25 6.38 7.49 3.77
CA ALA A 25 5.35 7.63 2.74
C ALA A 25 4.80 6.25 2.31
N TYR A 26 5.66 5.23 2.17
CA TYR A 26 5.24 3.85 1.91
C TYR A 26 4.45 3.25 3.09
N ALA A 27 4.90 3.44 4.32
CA ALA A 27 4.19 2.98 5.52
C ALA A 27 2.78 3.58 5.63
N THR A 28 2.65 4.87 5.29
CA THR A 28 1.37 5.57 5.26
C THR A 28 0.45 5.01 4.18
N ASP A 29 0.99 4.74 2.99
CA ASP A 29 0.24 4.17 1.87
C ASP A 29 -0.29 2.77 2.17
N LEU A 30 0.55 1.92 2.75
CA LEU A 30 0.18 0.55 3.14
C LEU A 30 -0.91 0.57 4.22
N ARG A 31 -0.81 1.45 5.24
CA ARG A 31 -1.89 1.64 6.22
C ARG A 31 -3.22 2.01 5.55
N GLN A 32 -3.20 2.96 4.60
CA GLN A 32 -4.41 3.36 3.89
C GLN A 32 -5.04 2.21 3.09
N LEU A 33 -4.24 1.33 2.51
CA LEU A 33 -4.74 0.11 1.86
C LEU A 33 -5.40 -0.81 2.91
N LEU A 34 -4.75 -1.05 4.05
CA LEU A 34 -5.30 -1.90 5.09
C LEU A 34 -6.62 -1.37 5.64
N ASP A 35 -6.71 -0.05 5.84
CA ASP A 35 -7.94 0.58 6.31
C ASP A 35 -9.05 0.47 5.25
N HIS A 36 -8.71 0.58 3.96
CA HIS A 36 -9.66 0.32 2.88
C HIS A 36 -10.16 -1.13 2.88
N LEU A 37 -9.28 -2.11 3.05
CA LEU A 37 -9.66 -3.53 3.10
C LEU A 37 -10.51 -3.85 4.34
N ARG A 38 -10.17 -3.26 5.50
CA ARG A 38 -10.98 -3.36 6.72
C ARG A 38 -12.38 -2.81 6.52
N ALA A 39 -12.51 -1.66 5.86
CA ALA A 39 -13.81 -1.07 5.54
C ALA A 39 -14.66 -1.96 4.61
N GLY A 40 -14.02 -2.81 3.79
CA GLY A 40 -14.70 -3.83 2.98
C GLY A 40 -15.11 -5.09 3.73
N GLY A 41 -14.93 -5.14 5.05
CA GLY A 41 -15.35 -6.25 5.93
C GLY A 41 -14.37 -7.42 6.04
N ARG A 42 -13.28 -7.44 5.26
CA ARG A 42 -12.24 -8.47 5.35
C ARG A 42 -10.88 -7.93 4.96
N VAL A 43 -9.89 -8.18 5.81
CA VAL A 43 -8.48 -8.09 5.42
C VAL A 43 -8.03 -9.49 4.98
N PRO A 44 -7.84 -9.75 3.68
CA PRO A 44 -7.29 -11.02 3.22
C PRO A 44 -5.84 -11.18 3.72
N PRO A 45 -5.30 -12.40 3.75
CA PRO A 45 -3.87 -12.58 3.98
C PRO A 45 -3.05 -11.88 2.87
N PRO A 46 -1.79 -11.47 3.13
CA PRO A 46 -0.96 -10.72 2.17
C PRO A 46 -0.92 -11.34 0.78
N GLU A 47 -0.75 -12.65 0.70
CA GLU A 47 -0.72 -13.45 -0.53
C GLU A 47 -2.04 -13.44 -1.32
N ALA A 48 -3.15 -13.09 -0.68
CA ALA A 48 -4.47 -12.99 -1.31
C ALA A 48 -4.87 -11.54 -1.65
N VAL A 49 -4.00 -10.55 -1.38
CA VAL A 49 -4.19 -9.19 -1.89
C VAL A 49 -3.86 -9.18 -3.38
N GLY A 50 -4.89 -9.26 -4.21
CA GLY A 50 -4.75 -9.38 -5.66
C GLY A 50 -5.14 -8.11 -6.42
N HIS A 51 -5.25 -8.26 -7.74
CA HIS A 51 -5.65 -7.16 -8.62
C HIS A 51 -7.03 -6.57 -8.29
N ARG A 52 -7.94 -7.36 -7.72
CA ARG A 52 -9.30 -6.90 -7.37
C ARG A 52 -9.25 -5.85 -6.26
N GLU A 53 -8.55 -6.16 -5.18
CA GLU A 53 -8.38 -5.30 -4.01
C GLU A 53 -7.63 -4.02 -4.39
N ILE A 54 -6.58 -4.16 -5.21
CA ILE A 54 -5.80 -3.01 -5.71
C ILE A 54 -6.67 -2.09 -6.57
N ARG A 55 -7.50 -2.65 -7.48
CA ARG A 55 -8.41 -1.85 -8.31
C ARG A 55 -9.47 -1.13 -7.48
N ALA A 56 -10.06 -1.81 -6.50
CA ALA A 56 -11.05 -1.21 -5.59
C ALA A 56 -10.43 -0.04 -4.80
N PHE A 57 -9.21 -0.23 -4.30
CA PHE A 57 -8.47 0.82 -3.60
C PHE A 57 -8.15 2.02 -4.51
N LEU A 58 -7.71 1.76 -5.74
CA LEU A 58 -7.44 2.82 -6.74
C LEU A 58 -8.69 3.62 -7.10
N ALA A 59 -9.83 2.94 -7.26
CA ALA A 59 -11.11 3.58 -7.51
C ALA A 59 -11.53 4.47 -6.33
N ALA A 60 -11.39 3.98 -5.09
CA ALA A 60 -11.66 4.76 -3.89
C ALA A 60 -10.75 5.99 -3.77
N LEU A 61 -9.47 5.87 -4.11
CA LEU A 61 -8.53 7.00 -4.15
C LEU A 61 -8.90 8.01 -5.23
N ALA A 62 -9.33 7.54 -6.41
CA ALA A 62 -9.79 8.41 -7.49
C ALA A 62 -11.04 9.20 -7.07
N ALA A 63 -12.01 8.52 -6.45
CA ALA A 63 -13.23 9.15 -5.94
C ALA A 63 -12.95 10.22 -4.86
N ARG A 64 -11.84 10.07 -4.11
CA ARG A 64 -11.36 11.04 -3.11
C ARG A 64 -10.50 12.17 -3.72
N GLY A 65 -10.36 12.24 -5.04
CA GLY A 65 -9.57 13.28 -5.71
C GLY A 65 -8.05 13.10 -5.61
N VAL A 66 -7.56 11.91 -5.25
CA VAL A 66 -6.12 11.67 -5.16
C VAL A 66 -5.49 11.66 -6.55
N GLY A 67 -4.53 12.56 -6.78
CA GLY A 67 -3.87 12.73 -8.07
C GLY A 67 -3.14 11.47 -8.58
N PRO A 68 -2.93 11.35 -9.91
CA PRO A 68 -2.32 10.19 -10.57
C PRO A 68 -0.94 9.82 -10.04
N ARG A 69 -0.07 10.80 -9.76
CA ARG A 69 1.27 10.56 -9.18
C ARG A 69 1.20 9.86 -7.81
N SER A 70 0.32 10.32 -6.93
CA SER A 70 0.11 9.72 -5.61
C SER A 70 -0.49 8.32 -5.69
N ARG A 71 -1.41 8.08 -6.64
CA ARG A 71 -1.96 6.75 -6.91
C ARG A 71 -0.90 5.79 -7.44
N GLY A 72 -0.04 6.23 -8.35
CA GLY A 72 1.07 5.43 -8.88
C GLY A 72 2.05 4.98 -7.80
N ARG A 73 2.44 5.89 -6.90
CA ARG A 73 3.29 5.56 -5.74
C ARG A 73 2.64 4.53 -4.81
N LYS A 74 1.34 4.66 -4.54
CA LYS A 74 0.57 3.71 -3.73
C LYS A 74 0.48 2.33 -4.37
N VAL A 75 0.39 2.22 -5.70
CA VAL A 75 0.37 0.93 -6.40
C VAL A 75 1.75 0.28 -6.41
N ALA A 76 2.82 1.05 -6.63
CA ALA A 76 4.20 0.54 -6.58
C ALA A 76 4.52 -0.10 -5.22
N ALA A 77 3.99 0.47 -4.13
CA ALA A 77 4.09 -0.07 -2.78
C ALA A 77 3.41 -1.42 -2.58
N VAL A 78 2.43 -1.78 -3.39
CA VAL A 78 1.65 -3.01 -3.25
C VAL A 78 2.14 -4.10 -4.20
N ARG A 79 2.86 -3.74 -5.27
CA ARG A 79 3.33 -4.66 -6.32
C ARG A 79 4.77 -5.15 -6.15
N SER A 80 5.50 -4.67 -5.15
CA SER A 80 6.92 -5.00 -4.91
C SER A 80 7.04 -6.05 -3.83
#